data_AF-A0A2D5I0B6-F1
#
_entry.id   AF-A0A2D5I0B6-F1
#
_cell.length_a   1.000
_cell.length_b   1.000
_cell.length_c   1.000
_cell.angle_alpha   90.00
_cell.angle_beta   90.00
_cell.angle_gamma   90.00
#
_symmetry.space_group_name_H-M   'P 1'
#
loop_
_entity.id
_entity.type
_entity.pdbx_description
1 polymer ?
#
loop_
_entity_poly.entity_id
_entity_poly.type
_entity_poly.pdbx_seq_one_letter_code
_entity_poly.pdbx_strand_id
1 'polypeptide(L)'
;MWMRATEGADGTVFYIDRDSIKKEGSLIRVWELQDLKSKGPLDEKSRRVLVEYDTKNDRRRVLSFSFHGEQMGAGITLKADQTPGKWTMVAPNTTAAVVFQVASALKAPLAKNSALPPPPPQSQSSELNQSHISGANDNNSNSKNDSVDSKNPAEEPQKIGDESNN
;
A
#
# COMPACT_ATOMS: atom_id res chain seq x y z
N MET A 1 6.42 -17.98 -7.47
CA MET A 1 5.29 -18.48 -8.28
C MET A 1 4.01 -18.05 -7.61
N TRP A 2 3.11 -17.42 -8.38
CA TRP A 2 1.77 -17.08 -7.91
C TRP A 2 0.88 -18.32 -7.85
N MET A 3 0.27 -18.55 -6.69
CA MET A 3 -0.67 -19.64 -6.44
C MET A 3 -2.00 -19.05 -6.00
N ARG A 4 -3.11 -19.50 -6.59
CA ARG A 4 -4.46 -19.11 -6.14
C ARG A 4 -4.67 -19.63 -4.73
N ALA A 5 -4.90 -18.71 -3.79
CA ALA A 5 -5.17 -19.00 -2.40
C ALA A 5 -6.66 -19.18 -2.14
N THR A 6 -7.49 -18.28 -2.66
CA THR A 6 -8.94 -18.27 -2.43
C THR A 6 -9.63 -17.30 -3.39
N GLU A 7 -10.96 -17.30 -3.40
CA GLU A 7 -11.79 -16.37 -4.15
C GLU A 7 -12.83 -15.78 -3.20
N GLY A 8 -12.98 -14.45 -3.23
CA GLY A 8 -14.00 -13.73 -2.47
C GLY A 8 -15.39 -13.89 -3.09
N ALA A 9 -16.43 -13.62 -2.30
CA ALA A 9 -17.82 -13.64 -2.78
C ALA A 9 -18.10 -12.59 -3.88
N ASP A 10 -17.27 -11.55 -3.95
CA ASP A 10 -17.25 -10.53 -5.00
C ASP A 10 -16.60 -11.02 -6.31
N GLY A 11 -16.07 -12.24 -6.33
CA GLY A 11 -15.33 -12.82 -7.45
C GLY A 11 -13.88 -12.37 -7.51
N THR A 12 -13.38 -11.65 -6.49
CA THR A 12 -11.96 -11.27 -6.42
C THR A 12 -11.13 -12.51 -6.12
N VAL A 13 -10.19 -12.85 -6.99
CA VAL A 13 -9.30 -14.00 -6.81
C VAL A 13 -8.02 -13.54 -6.11
N PHE A 14 -7.67 -14.21 -5.02
CA PHE A 14 -6.48 -13.92 -4.24
C PHE A 14 -5.40 -14.92 -4.58
N TYR A 15 -4.23 -14.41 -4.93
CA TYR A 15 -3.03 -15.17 -5.20
C TYR A 15 -1.94 -14.82 -4.19
N ILE A 16 -1.09 -15.80 -3.90
CA ILE A 16 0.08 -15.65 -3.04
C ILE A 16 1.31 -16.04 -3.84
N ASP A 17 2.36 -15.22 -3.80
CA ASP A 17 3.65 -15.58 -4.37
C ASP A 17 4.47 -16.40 -3.38
N ARG A 18 4.46 -17.72 -3.57
CA ARG A 18 5.14 -18.67 -2.68
C ARG A 18 6.65 -18.43 -2.62
N ASP A 19 7.24 -17.92 -3.68
CA ASP A 19 8.70 -17.74 -3.78
C ASP A 19 9.15 -16.49 -3.00
N SER A 20 8.22 -15.56 -2.78
CA SER A 20 8.46 -14.37 -2.00
C SER A 20 8.32 -14.55 -0.49
N ILE A 21 7.87 -15.73 -0.04
CA ILE A 21 7.65 -16.00 1.38
C ILE A 21 8.99 -15.93 2.12
N LYS A 22 9.14 -14.92 2.96
CA LYS A 22 10.27 -14.76 3.87
C LYS A 22 9.76 -14.91 5.30
N LYS A 23 10.29 -15.89 6.02
CA LYS A 23 9.96 -16.12 7.42
C LYS A 23 11.11 -15.69 8.33
N GLU A 24 10.80 -14.88 9.33
CA GLU A 24 11.73 -14.39 10.33
C GLU A 24 11.08 -14.57 11.72
N GLY A 25 11.42 -15.67 12.41
CA GLY A 25 10.78 -16.01 13.69
C GLY A 25 9.27 -16.31 13.53
N SER A 26 8.44 -15.49 14.16
CA SER A 26 6.96 -15.54 14.04
C SER A 26 6.41 -14.66 12.91
N LEU A 27 7.27 -13.87 12.25
CA LEU A 27 6.87 -12.98 11.17
C LEU A 27 7.02 -13.67 9.81
N ILE A 28 6.03 -13.48 8.94
CA ILE A 28 6.02 -13.98 7.56
C ILE A 28 5.74 -12.79 6.64
N ARG A 29 6.66 -12.47 5.74
CA ARG A 29 6.45 -11.50 4.66
C ARG A 29 6.15 -12.23 3.37
N VAL A 30 5.14 -11.80 2.64
CA VAL A 30 4.75 -12.41 1.37
C VAL A 30 4.06 -11.41 0.46
N TRP A 31 4.27 -11.56 -0.85
CA TRP A 31 3.49 -10.85 -1.84
C TRP A 31 2.16 -11.55 -2.10
N GLU A 32 1.11 -10.74 -2.06
CA GLU A 32 -0.24 -11.09 -2.45
C GLU A 32 -0.63 -10.34 -3.70
N LEU A 33 -1.52 -10.93 -4.47
CA LEU A 33 -2.11 -10.34 -5.65
C LEU A 33 -3.61 -10.60 -5.61
N GLN A 34 -4.38 -9.52 -5.65
CA GLN A 34 -5.83 -9.55 -5.70
C GLN A 34 -6.21 -9.22 -7.13
N ASP A 35 -6.83 -10.17 -7.81
CA ASP A 35 -7.33 -9.98 -9.17
C ASP A 35 -8.84 -9.75 -9.09
N LEU A 36 -9.27 -8.54 -9.42
CA LEU A 36 -10.65 -8.11 -9.23
C LEU A 36 -11.46 -8.50 -10.47
N LYS A 37 -12.60 -9.15 -10.24
CA LYS A 37 -13.55 -9.48 -11.31
C LYS A 37 -14.14 -8.23 -11.97
N SER A 38 -14.34 -7.17 -11.21
CA SER A 38 -14.85 -5.88 -11.65
C SER A 38 -13.88 -4.78 -11.27
N LYS A 39 -13.87 -3.69 -12.04
CA LYS A 39 -12.99 -2.57 -11.74
C LYS A 39 -13.25 -2.03 -10.33
N GLY A 40 -12.17 -1.77 -9.61
CA GLY A 40 -12.21 -1.14 -8.30
C GLY A 40 -12.50 0.37 -8.40
N PRO A 41 -12.54 1.07 -7.25
CA PRO A 41 -12.87 2.49 -7.18
C PRO A 41 -11.93 3.43 -7.93
N LEU A 42 -10.71 2.98 -8.24
CA LEU A 42 -9.70 3.73 -8.99
C LEU A 42 -9.56 3.20 -10.43
N ASP A 43 -10.56 2.49 -10.96
CA ASP A 43 -10.51 1.76 -12.22
C ASP A 43 -9.45 0.62 -12.24
N GLU A 44 -8.98 0.17 -11.08
CA GLU A 44 -8.01 -0.90 -10.98
C GLU A 44 -8.66 -2.28 -11.21
N LYS A 45 -7.95 -3.15 -11.93
CA LYS A 45 -8.36 -4.55 -12.13
C LYS A 45 -7.54 -5.52 -11.30
N SER A 46 -6.39 -5.10 -10.78
CA SER A 46 -5.62 -5.92 -9.86
C SER A 46 -4.86 -5.07 -8.84
N ARG A 47 -4.54 -5.69 -7.71
CA ARG A 47 -3.82 -5.07 -6.61
C ARG A 47 -2.73 -6.00 -6.15
N ARG A 48 -1.48 -5.54 -6.15
CA ARG A 48 -0.34 -6.26 -5.59
C ARG A 48 -0.03 -5.69 -4.22
N VAL A 49 0.08 -6.54 -3.20
CA VAL A 49 0.24 -6.11 -1.82
C VAL A 49 1.35 -6.92 -1.16
N LEU A 50 2.35 -6.25 -0.60
CA LEU A 50 3.32 -6.88 0.27
C LEU A 50 2.76 -6.86 1.69
N VAL A 51 2.49 -8.03 2.24
CA VAL A 51 1.92 -8.17 3.58
C VAL A 51 2.95 -8.82 4.49
N GLU A 52 3.03 -8.32 5.71
CA GLU A 52 3.69 -9.00 6.81
C GLU A 52 2.66 -9.52 7.80
N TYR A 53 2.80 -10.78 8.13
CA TYR A 53 1.95 -11.53 9.04
C TYR A 53 2.71 -11.85 10.32
N ASP A 54 2.07 -11.67 11.47
CA ASP A 54 2.54 -12.16 12.74
C ASP A 54 1.72 -13.38 13.16
N THR A 55 2.30 -14.56 12.97
CA THR A 55 1.68 -15.85 13.31
C THR A 55 1.50 -16.08 14.80
N LYS A 56 2.14 -15.28 15.67
CA LYS A 56 2.01 -15.40 17.12
C LYS A 56 0.79 -14.65 17.64
N ASN A 57 0.44 -13.53 17.01
CA ASN A 57 -0.62 -12.63 17.47
C ASN A 57 -1.82 -12.54 16.51
N ASP A 58 -1.82 -13.32 15.42
CA ASP A 58 -2.84 -13.32 14.35
C ASP A 58 -3.11 -11.92 13.78
N ARG A 59 -2.01 -11.19 13.52
CA ARG A 59 -2.05 -9.83 12.99
C ARG A 59 -1.38 -9.76 11.63
N ARG A 60 -1.79 -8.79 10.82
CA ARG A 60 -1.16 -8.43 9.56
C ARG A 60 -0.91 -6.95 9.46
N ARG A 61 0.10 -6.56 8.71
CA ARG A 61 0.31 -5.19 8.23
C ARG A 61 0.65 -5.21 6.75
N VAL A 62 0.18 -4.20 6.03
CA VAL A 62 0.59 -3.98 4.65
C VAL A 62 1.90 -3.20 4.68
N LEU A 63 2.96 -3.73 4.09
CA LEU A 63 4.25 -3.05 3.94
C LEU A 63 4.27 -2.17 2.69
N SER A 64 3.63 -2.63 1.62
CA SER A 64 3.53 -1.91 0.36
C SER A 64 2.30 -2.39 -0.42
N PHE A 65 1.73 -1.53 -1.26
CA PHE A 65 0.73 -1.93 -2.23
C PHE A 65 0.92 -1.18 -3.55
N SER A 66 0.47 -1.80 -4.65
CA SER A 66 0.28 -1.13 -5.92
C SER A 66 -0.99 -1.62 -6.62
N PHE A 67 -1.75 -0.69 -7.18
CA PHE A 67 -2.99 -0.92 -7.90
C PHE A 67 -2.74 -0.74 -9.39
N HIS A 68 -3.26 -1.64 -10.20
CA HIS A 68 -2.97 -1.71 -11.62
C HIS A 68 -4.24 -1.75 -12.46
N GLY A 69 -4.20 -1.10 -13.63
CA GLY A 69 -5.35 -1.00 -14.54
C GLY A 69 -5.72 -2.30 -15.25
N GLU A 70 -4.83 -3.30 -15.25
CA GLU A 70 -5.08 -4.61 -15.83
C GLU A 70 -5.04 -5.73 -14.79
N GLN A 71 -5.41 -6.93 -15.21
CA GLN A 71 -5.43 -8.12 -14.36
C GLN A 71 -4.01 -8.56 -13.99
N MET A 72 -3.89 -9.33 -12.93
CA MET A 72 -2.63 -9.98 -12.52
C MET A 72 -1.42 -9.05 -12.26
N GLY A 73 -1.64 -7.77 -11.96
CA GLY A 73 -0.60 -6.78 -11.70
C GLY A 73 0.03 -6.20 -12.96
N ALA A 74 -0.66 -6.29 -14.10
CA ALA A 74 -0.22 -5.76 -15.38
C ALA A 74 -0.81 -4.37 -15.69
N GLY A 75 -0.32 -3.75 -16.76
CA GLY A 75 -0.76 -2.44 -17.21
C GLY A 75 -0.19 -1.28 -16.39
N ILE A 76 -0.86 -0.13 -16.45
CA ILE A 76 -0.43 1.07 -15.74
C ILE A 76 -0.68 0.95 -14.24
N THR A 77 0.32 1.34 -13.43
CA THR A 77 0.14 1.49 -11.98
C THR A 77 -0.63 2.78 -11.72
N LEU A 78 -1.85 2.63 -11.20
CA LEU A 78 -2.77 3.73 -10.89
C LEU A 78 -2.45 4.38 -9.55
N LYS A 79 -2.02 3.56 -8.59
CA LYS A 79 -1.65 4.01 -7.25
C LYS A 79 -0.62 3.05 -6.67
N ALA A 80 0.38 3.56 -5.96
CA ALA A 80 1.29 2.73 -5.18
C ALA A 80 1.70 3.45 -3.90
N ASP A 81 2.02 2.67 -2.88
CA ASP A 81 2.61 3.13 -1.63
C ASP A 81 3.56 2.05 -1.10
N GLN A 82 4.63 2.48 -0.46
CA GLN A 82 5.63 1.63 0.18
C GLN A 82 5.75 1.91 1.68
N THR A 83 4.83 2.71 2.22
CA THR A 83 4.80 3.04 3.63
C THR A 83 4.20 1.88 4.43
N PRO A 84 4.91 1.33 5.42
CA PRO A 84 4.36 0.31 6.29
C PRO A 84 3.14 0.82 7.05
N GLY A 85 2.01 0.17 6.82
CA GLY A 85 0.77 0.41 7.54
C GLY A 85 0.80 -0.10 8.98
N LYS A 86 -0.26 0.24 9.71
CA LYS A 86 -0.47 -0.22 11.09
C LYS A 86 -0.78 -1.73 11.12
N TRP A 87 -0.43 -2.37 12.23
CA TRP A 87 -0.88 -3.72 12.51
C TRP A 87 -2.39 -3.77 12.67
N THR A 88 -3.01 -4.73 12.01
CA THR A 88 -4.45 -5.00 12.04
C THR A 88 -4.67 -6.47 12.37
N MET A 89 -5.70 -6.78 13.14
CA MET A 89 -6.04 -8.18 13.41
C MET A 89 -6.61 -8.82 12.16
N VAL A 90 -6.24 -10.08 11.93
CA VAL A 90 -6.81 -10.86 10.84
C VAL A 90 -8.17 -11.35 11.30
N ALA A 91 -9.24 -10.69 10.85
CA ALA A 91 -10.60 -11.07 11.21
C ALA A 91 -10.91 -12.50 10.71
N PRO A 92 -11.42 -13.39 11.59
CA PRO A 92 -11.78 -14.76 11.21
C PRO A 92 -12.90 -14.74 10.16
N ASN A 93 -13.02 -15.83 9.38
CA ASN A 93 -14.02 -15.98 8.31
C ASN A 93 -13.95 -14.90 7.21
N THR A 94 -12.79 -14.27 7.04
CA THR A 94 -12.53 -13.38 5.91
C THR A 94 -11.61 -14.04 4.90
N THR A 95 -11.70 -13.62 3.64
CA THR A 95 -10.76 -14.05 2.59
C THR A 95 -9.31 -13.85 3.00
N ALA A 96 -9.04 -12.77 3.73
CA ALA A 96 -7.71 -12.48 4.23
C ALA A 96 -7.25 -13.39 5.38
N ALA A 97 -8.17 -13.99 6.15
CA ALA A 97 -7.83 -15.07 7.08
C ALA A 97 -7.42 -16.35 6.34
N VAL A 98 -8.12 -16.69 5.25
CA VAL A 98 -7.75 -17.83 4.41
C VAL A 98 -6.38 -17.61 3.78
N VAL A 99 -6.13 -16.42 3.21
CA VAL A 99 -4.82 -16.05 2.65
C VAL A 99 -3.71 -16.15 3.71
N PHE A 100 -3.95 -15.65 4.92
CA PHE A 100 -3.01 -15.77 6.03
C PHE A 100 -2.72 -17.23 6.42
N GLN A 101 -3.76 -18.08 6.50
CA GLN A 101 -3.60 -19.50 6.80
C GLN A 101 -2.80 -20.22 5.71
N VAL A 102 -3.09 -19.93 4.44
CA VAL A 102 -2.34 -20.47 3.31
C VAL A 102 -0.88 -20.02 3.40
N ALA A 103 -0.60 -18.72 3.55
CA ALA A 103 0.76 -18.19 3.71
C ALA A 103 1.52 -18.86 4.87
N SER A 104 0.84 -19.10 5.99
CA SER A 104 1.41 -19.74 7.18
C SER A 104 1.67 -21.25 7.00
N ALA A 105 0.88 -21.93 6.18
CA ALA A 105 1.04 -23.35 5.87
C ALA A 105 2.17 -23.62 4.86
N LEU A 106 2.48 -22.65 3.99
CA LEU A 106 3.43 -22.73 2.90
C LEU A 106 4.93 -22.70 3.33
N LYS A 107 5.28 -23.34 4.45
CA LYS A 107 6.53 -23.23 5.24
C LYS A 107 7.90 -23.43 4.53
N ALA A 108 8.02 -23.45 3.21
CA ALA A 108 9.29 -23.25 2.51
C ALA A 108 9.05 -22.82 1.04
N PRO A 109 9.95 -22.01 0.44
CA PRO A 109 9.98 -21.80 -1.01
C PRO A 109 10.30 -23.13 -1.70
N LEU A 110 9.44 -23.58 -2.62
CA LEU A 110 9.79 -24.68 -3.52
C LEU A 110 10.64 -24.16 -4.66
N ALA A 111 11.63 -24.96 -5.06
CA ALA A 111 12.64 -24.61 -6.05
C ALA A 111 12.01 -24.08 -7.36
N LYS A 112 12.61 -22.99 -7.84
CA LYS A 112 12.41 -22.30 -9.13
C LYS A 112 12.08 -23.32 -10.23
N ASN A 113 10.85 -23.36 -10.73
CA ASN A 113 10.47 -23.84 -12.08
C ASN A 113 8.94 -23.86 -12.20
N SER A 114 8.30 -22.69 -12.23
CA SER A 114 6.98 -22.41 -12.82
C SER A 114 6.58 -20.98 -12.42
N ALA A 115 7.26 -19.98 -12.97
CA ALA A 115 6.91 -18.58 -12.71
C ALA A 115 5.83 -18.14 -13.70
N LEU A 116 4.65 -17.76 -13.20
CA LEU A 116 3.90 -16.69 -13.83
C LEU A 116 4.83 -15.47 -13.93
N PRO A 117 4.85 -14.74 -15.05
CA PRO A 117 5.83 -13.69 -15.28
C PRO A 117 5.85 -12.74 -14.07
N PRO A 118 7.03 -12.40 -13.53
CA PRO A 118 7.11 -11.39 -12.48
C PRO A 118 6.40 -10.14 -13.01
N PRO A 119 5.56 -9.47 -12.19
CA PRO A 119 4.94 -8.22 -12.63
C PRO A 119 6.04 -7.26 -13.10
N PRO A 120 5.76 -6.42 -14.10
CA PRO A 120 6.75 -5.47 -14.61
C PRO A 120 7.41 -4.73 -13.45
N PRO A 121 8.72 -4.42 -13.55
CA PRO A 121 9.44 -3.72 -12.49
C PRO A 121 8.63 -2.48 -12.11
N GLN A 122 8.25 -2.40 -10.83
CA GLN A 122 7.54 -1.24 -10.28
C GLN A 122 8.35 -0.01 -10.69
N SER A 123 7.76 0.87 -11.51
CA SER A 123 8.36 2.16 -11.82
C SER A 123 8.55 2.88 -10.48
N GLN A 124 9.79 2.89 -10.00
CA GLN A 124 10.16 3.71 -8.86
C GLN A 124 9.87 5.14 -9.27
N SER A 125 8.86 5.75 -8.65
CA SER A 125 8.70 7.19 -8.67
C SER A 125 9.95 7.77 -8.01
N SER A 126 10.91 8.15 -8.85
CA SER A 126 12.02 9.08 -8.64
C SER A 126 12.26 9.48 -7.18
N GLU A 127 13.31 8.92 -6.58
CA GLU A 127 14.00 9.52 -5.44
C GLU A 127 14.42 10.94 -5.81
N LEU A 128 13.79 11.93 -5.17
CA LEU A 128 14.32 13.30 -5.16
C LEU A 128 15.62 13.29 -4.36
N ASN A 129 16.71 13.32 -5.12
CA ASN A 129 18.08 13.58 -4.74
C ASN A 129 18.22 14.63 -3.61
N GLN A 130 18.69 14.22 -2.44
CA GLN A 130 19.41 15.11 -1.53
C GLN A 130 20.80 14.53 -1.29
N SER A 131 21.72 14.97 -2.15
CA SER A 131 23.15 14.79 -2.03
C SER A 131 23.67 15.43 -0.73
N HIS A 132 24.43 14.64 0.02
CA HIS A 132 25.40 15.12 1.00
C HIS A 132 26.34 16.17 0.38
N ILE A 133 26.48 17.33 1.03
CA ILE A 133 27.73 18.11 1.00
C ILE A 133 28.06 18.50 2.44
N SER A 134 29.13 17.90 2.96
CA SER A 134 29.88 18.36 4.12
C SER A 134 30.91 19.39 3.68
N GLY A 135 31.07 20.51 4.42
CA GLY A 135 32.26 21.35 4.33
C GLY A 135 31.99 22.83 4.57
N ALA A 136 32.54 23.35 5.67
CA ALA A 136 32.47 24.73 6.14
C ALA A 136 33.16 25.75 5.22
N ASN A 137 32.67 26.99 5.22
CA ASN A 137 33.47 28.21 5.45
C ASN A 137 32.58 29.47 5.41
N ASP A 138 32.48 30.12 6.56
CA ASP A 138 32.78 31.53 6.82
C ASP A 138 32.29 32.68 5.90
N ASN A 139 31.66 33.63 6.60
CA ASN A 139 31.80 35.09 6.49
C ASN A 139 30.89 35.89 5.54
N ASN A 140 29.94 36.56 6.20
CA ASN A 140 29.86 38.03 6.32
C ASN A 140 28.96 38.81 5.35
N SER A 141 28.28 39.78 5.97
CA SER A 141 27.77 41.07 5.49
C SER A 141 26.40 41.16 4.81
N ASN A 142 25.42 41.53 5.65
CA ASN A 142 24.73 42.83 5.63
C ASN A 142 23.92 43.21 4.36
N SER A 143 22.59 43.33 4.49
CA SER A 143 21.91 44.64 4.45
C SER A 143 20.40 44.50 4.18
N LYS A 144 19.62 45.01 5.16
CA LYS A 144 18.37 45.80 5.04
C LYS A 144 17.19 45.25 4.24
N ASN A 145 16.18 44.83 5.01
CA ASN A 145 14.81 45.34 5.07
C ASN A 145 14.32 46.20 3.89
N ASP A 146 13.20 45.78 3.30
CA ASP A 146 12.04 46.65 3.17
C ASP A 146 10.74 45.86 3.35
N SER A 147 9.90 46.40 4.24
CA SER A 147 8.55 45.97 4.59
C SER A 147 7.57 46.18 3.43
N VAL A 148 6.60 45.29 3.27
CA VAL A 148 5.20 45.72 3.10
C VAL A 148 4.29 44.82 3.94
N ASP A 149 3.44 45.53 4.65
CA ASP A 149 2.61 45.18 5.78
C ASP A 149 1.27 44.54 5.36
N SER A 150 0.79 43.67 6.25
CA SER A 150 -0.59 43.34 6.64
C SER A 150 -1.79 43.75 5.77
N LYS A 151 -2.71 42.79 5.59
CA LYS A 151 -4.05 42.86 6.20
C LYS A 151 -4.82 41.54 6.06
N ASN A 152 -5.10 40.91 7.21
CA ASN A 152 -6.32 40.12 7.46
C ASN A 152 -7.31 41.04 8.21
N PRO A 153 -8.64 40.87 8.10
CA PRO A 153 -9.40 40.06 9.08
C PRO A 153 -10.54 39.23 8.42
N ALA A 154 -10.89 38.02 8.90
CA ALA A 154 -11.79 37.69 10.04
C ALA A 154 -13.17 38.39 9.89
N GLU A 155 -14.37 37.79 9.93
CA GLU A 155 -14.97 36.74 10.78
C GLU A 155 -16.30 36.24 10.16
N GLU A 156 -16.72 35.02 10.54
CA GLU A 156 -18.07 34.45 10.46
C GLU A 156 -19.02 35.12 11.48
N PRO A 157 -20.37 35.08 11.37
CA PRO A 157 -21.10 34.00 12.04
C PRO A 157 -22.46 33.57 11.41
N GLN A 158 -22.99 32.49 11.99
CA GLN A 158 -24.15 31.66 11.63
C GLN A 158 -25.57 32.27 11.85
N LYS A 159 -26.56 31.63 11.19
CA LYS A 159 -27.81 31.02 11.75
C LYS A 159 -29.18 31.65 11.41
N ILE A 160 -30.18 30.74 11.37
CA ILE A 160 -31.65 30.85 11.57
C ILE A 160 -32.46 30.98 10.26
N GLY A 161 -33.54 30.24 10.01
CA GLY A 161 -34.31 29.30 10.83
C GLY A 161 -35.52 28.74 10.07
N ASP A 162 -36.20 27.82 10.73
CA ASP A 162 -37.41 27.09 10.35
C ASP A 162 -38.60 27.99 9.95
N GLU A 163 -39.45 27.49 9.06
CA GLU A 163 -40.90 27.77 9.13
C GLU A 163 -41.72 26.60 8.54
N SER A 164 -42.84 26.33 9.19
CA SER A 164 -43.70 25.14 9.10
C SER A 164 -45.14 25.53 8.70
N ASN A 165 -45.97 24.51 8.44
CA ASN A 165 -47.41 24.52 8.11
C ASN A 165 -47.75 24.87 6.64
N ASN A 166 -48.66 24.20 5.95
CA ASN A 166 -49.89 23.49 6.35
C ASN A 166 -50.21 22.39 5.32
#